data_AF-A0A970MYB4-F1
#
_entry.id   AF-A0A970MYB4-F1
#
_cell.length_a   1.000
_cell.length_b   1.000
_cell.length_c   1.000
_cell.angle_alpha   90.00
_cell.angle_beta   90.00
_cell.angle_gamma   90.00
#
_symmetry.space_group_name_H-M   'P 1'
#
loop_
_entity.id
_entity.type
_entity.pdbx_description
1 polymer ?
#
loop_
_entity_poly.entity_id
_entity_poly.type
_entity_poly.pdbx_seq_one_letter_code
_entity_poly.pdbx_strand_id
1 'polypeptide(L)'
;MSKVDPDEADMAWLVYDLAPDPVDNRYILTKVDTIYTRFKEALDEITKSQPGDQNDFVKLLQGKLDEKLGGPLQHPRQQEVRKNRDD
;
A
#
# COMPACT_ATOMS: atom_id res chain seq x y z
N MET A 1 2.24 11.04 7.22
CA MET A 1 1.92 12.24 8.00
C MET A 1 3.14 13.13 8.03
N SER A 2 3.01 14.35 7.53
CA SER A 2 4.04 15.38 7.62
C SER A 2 4.19 15.82 9.08
N LYS A 3 5.34 15.54 9.69
CA LYS A 3 5.65 15.98 11.06
C LYS A 3 6.15 17.43 11.02
N VAL A 4 5.68 18.25 11.96
CA VAL A 4 6.11 19.64 12.12
C VAL A 4 6.63 19.88 13.54
N ASP A 5 7.28 21.03 13.76
CA ASP A 5 7.67 21.43 15.10
C ASP A 5 6.43 21.72 15.97
N PRO A 6 6.52 21.51 17.30
CA PRO A 6 5.38 21.68 18.21
C PRO A 6 4.75 23.08 18.14
N ASP A 7 5.57 24.12 17.97
CA ASP A 7 5.12 25.51 17.91
C ASP A 7 4.34 25.84 16.63
N GLU A 8 4.47 25.00 15.60
CA GLU A 8 3.76 25.13 14.32
C GLU A 8 2.57 24.16 14.19
N ALA A 9 2.32 23.37 15.22
CA ALA A 9 1.37 22.28 15.18
C ALA A 9 -0.02 22.70 15.65
N ASP A 10 -1.04 22.29 14.89
CA ASP A 10 -2.44 22.41 15.33
C ASP A 10 -2.87 21.19 16.17
N MET A 11 -2.16 20.07 16.03
CA MET A 11 -2.51 18.78 16.63
C MET A 11 -1.28 18.04 17.15
N ALA A 12 -1.47 17.30 18.24
CA ALA A 12 -0.51 16.37 18.79
C ALA A 12 -1.12 14.96 18.89
N TRP A 13 -0.47 13.98 18.28
CA TRP A 13 -0.81 12.56 18.34
C TRP A 13 0.04 11.91 19.42
N LEU A 14 -0.60 11.43 20.48
CA LEU A 14 0.08 10.70 21.55
C LEU A 14 0.09 9.21 21.19
N VAL A 15 1.26 8.68 20.84
CA VAL A 15 1.40 7.27 20.45
C VAL A 15 1.79 6.48 21.68
N TYR A 16 1.02 5.44 21.98
CA TYR A 16 1.26 4.55 23.10
C TYR A 16 1.44 3.12 22.60
N ASP A 17 2.28 2.39 23.32
CA ASP A 17 2.45 0.96 23.15
C ASP A 17 2.33 0.27 24.51
N LEU A 18 2.15 -1.05 24.50
CA LEU A 18 2.11 -1.89 25.67
C LEU A 18 3.52 -2.41 25.95
N ALA A 19 4.18 -1.86 26.97
CA ALA A 19 5.49 -2.34 27.41
C ALA A 19 5.32 -3.38 28.53
N PRO A 20 6.06 -4.50 28.51
CA PRO A 20 6.00 -5.48 29.58
C PRO A 20 6.55 -4.88 30.88
N ASP A 21 5.84 -5.07 31.98
CA ASP A 21 6.33 -4.75 33.32
C ASP A 21 7.33 -5.85 33.76
N PRO A 22 8.57 -5.49 34.16
CA PRO A 22 9.54 -6.48 34.63
C PRO A 22 9.20 -7.08 36.00
N VAL A 23 8.27 -6.49 36.77
CA VAL A 23 7.92 -6.93 38.12
C VAL A 23 6.64 -7.77 38.11
N ASP A 24 5.61 -7.31 37.40
CA ASP A 24 4.34 -8.01 37.27
C ASP A 24 4.19 -8.61 35.86
N ASN A 25 3.55 -9.78 35.73
CA ASN A 25 3.26 -10.38 34.41
C ASN A 25 2.10 -9.64 33.69
N ARG A 26 2.28 -8.35 33.46
CA ARG A 26 1.30 -7.41 32.91
C ARG A 26 2.00 -6.46 31.94
N TYR A 27 1.22 -5.89 31.04
CA TYR A 27 1.70 -4.84 30.14
C TYR A 27 1.18 -3.49 30.61
N ILE A 28 2.05 -2.49 30.59
CA ILE A 28 1.75 -1.11 30.95
C ILE A 28 1.71 -0.26 29.69
N LEU A 29 0.62 0.49 29.54
CA LEU A 29 0.49 1.47 28.48
C LEU A 29 1.54 2.57 28.66
N THR A 30 2.49 2.62 27.75
CA THR A 30 3.65 3.51 27.78
C THR A 30 3.63 4.40 26.56
N LYS A 31 3.81 5.71 26.77
CA LYS A 31 3.89 6.65 25.65
C LYS A 31 5.22 6.45 24.92
N VAL A 32 5.18 6.10 23.64
CA VAL A 32 6.37 5.80 22.83
C VAL A 32 6.75 6.94 21.90
N ASP A 33 5.78 7.74 21.45
CA ASP A 33 6.06 8.90 20.60
C ASP A 33 5.02 10.01 20.84
N THR A 34 5.37 11.22 20.40
CA THR A 34 4.42 12.31 20.24
C THR A 34 4.67 12.96 18.89
N ILE A 35 3.68 12.84 18.01
CA ILE A 35 3.77 13.32 16.63
C ILE A 35 2.98 14.62 16.52
N TYR A 36 3.62 15.67 16.05
CA TYR A 36 3.00 16.98 15.84
C TYR A 36 2.69 17.18 14.35
N THR A 37 1.47 17.59 14.03
CA THR A 37 1.01 17.77 12.64
C THR A 37 0.11 18.99 12.52
N ARG A 38 0.06 19.60 11.33
CA ARG A 38 -0.99 20.58 10.97
C ARG A 38 -2.32 19.88 10.68
N PHE A 39 -3.43 20.49 11.06
CA PHE A 39 -4.77 19.87 10.96
C PHE A 39 -5.12 19.48 9.52
N LYS A 40 -4.89 20.42 8.58
CA LYS A 40 -5.25 20.21 7.17
C LYS A 40 -4.47 19.07 6.53
N GLU A 41 -3.16 19.00 6.76
CA GLU A 41 -2.29 17.97 6.18
C GLU A 41 -2.66 16.58 6.71
N ALA A 42 -2.94 16.47 8.01
CA ALA A 42 -3.38 15.23 8.62
C ALA A 42 -4.76 14.79 8.08
N LEU A 43 -5.72 15.71 7.99
CA LEU A 43 -7.05 15.40 7.45
C LEU A 43 -6.99 14.98 5.98
N ASP A 44 -6.22 15.70 5.17
CA ASP A 44 -5.99 15.39 3.77
C ASP A 44 -5.41 13.96 3.61
N GLU A 45 -4.44 13.57 4.42
CA GLU A 45 -3.83 12.23 4.33
C GLU A 45 -4.78 11.12 4.77
N ILE A 46 -5.57 11.34 5.83
CA ILE A 46 -6.56 10.36 6.32
C ILE A 46 -7.67 10.14 5.30
N THR A 47 -8.10 11.21 4.62
CA THR A 47 -9.24 11.17 3.69
C THR A 47 -8.86 10.77 2.27
N LYS A 48 -7.58 10.90 1.89
CA LYS A 48 -7.08 10.48 0.58
C LYS A 48 -6.79 8.99 0.57
N SER A 49 -7.61 8.21 -0.11
CA SER A 49 -7.30 6.81 -0.42
C SER A 49 -6.06 6.75 -1.31
N GLN A 50 -5.05 5.99 -0.90
CA GLN A 50 -3.94 5.67 -1.78
C GLN A 50 -4.32 4.51 -2.69
N PRO A 51 -4.04 4.59 -4.00
CA PRO A 51 -4.20 3.43 -4.86
C PRO A 51 -3.27 2.31 -4.38
N GLY A 52 -3.81 1.09 -4.29
CA GLY A 52 -3.02 -0.12 -4.04
C GLY A 52 -2.09 -0.46 -5.21
N ASP A 53 -1.31 -1.54 -5.10
CA ASP A 53 -0.41 -1.95 -6.17
C ASP A 53 -1.20 -2.24 -7.46
N GLN A 54 -0.84 -1.52 -8.53
CA GLN A 54 -1.43 -1.70 -9.84
C GLN A 54 -1.25 -3.14 -10.35
N ASN A 55 -0.16 -3.81 -9.98
CA ASN A 55 0.09 -5.19 -10.39
C ASN A 55 -0.97 -6.15 -9.85
N ASP A 56 -1.49 -5.91 -8.65
CA ASP A 56 -2.54 -6.76 -8.08
C ASP A 56 -3.85 -6.59 -8.86
N PHE A 57 -4.14 -5.37 -9.32
CA PHE A 57 -5.24 -5.12 -10.23
C PHE A 57 -5.04 -5.80 -11.59
N VAL A 58 -3.83 -5.75 -12.16
CA VAL A 58 -3.51 -6.43 -13.44
C VAL A 58 -3.64 -7.95 -13.31
N LYS A 59 -3.14 -8.55 -12.22
CA LYS A 59 -3.30 -9.98 -11.94
C LYS A 59 -4.77 -10.38 -11.84
N LEU A 60 -5.58 -9.57 -11.17
CA LEU A 60 -7.02 -9.79 -11.07
C LEU A 60 -7.69 -9.78 -12.46
N LEU A 61 -7.30 -8.84 -13.32
CA LEU A 61 -7.80 -8.78 -14.70
C LEU A 61 -7.37 -10.00 -15.52
N GLN A 62 -6.10 -10.41 -15.38
CA GLN A 62 -5.59 -11.59 -16.08
C GLN A 62 -6.33 -12.86 -15.65
N GLY A 63 -6.58 -13.05 -14.35
CA GLY A 63 -7.36 -14.19 -13.85
C GLY A 63 -8.77 -14.23 -14.45
N LYS A 64 -9.47 -13.09 -14.50
CA LYS A 64 -10.79 -12.99 -15.14
C LYS A 64 -10.76 -13.27 -16.64
N LEU A 65 -9.68 -12.89 -17.31
CA LEU A 65 -9.49 -13.13 -18.73
C LEU A 65 -9.25 -14.62 -19.00
N ASP A 66 -8.37 -15.24 -18.21
CA ASP A 66 -8.05 -16.67 -18.30
C ASP A 66 -9.28 -17.55 -17.99
N GLU A 67 -10.10 -17.17 -17.01
CA GLU A 67 -11.37 -17.84 -16.70
C GLU A 67 -12.34 -17.82 -17.89
N LYS A 68 -12.44 -16.68 -18.59
CA LYS A 68 -13.34 -16.53 -19.74
C LYS A 68 -12.81 -17.19 -21.02
N LEU A 69 -11.49 -17.31 -21.16
CA LEU A 69 -10.84 -17.88 -22.35
C LEU A 69 -10.44 -19.36 -22.17
N GLY A 70 -10.71 -19.98 -21.02
CA GLY A 70 -10.50 -21.41 -20.80
C GLY A 70 -9.08 -21.82 -20.38
N GLY A 71 -8.33 -20.93 -19.71
CA GLY A 71 -6.99 -21.19 -19.19
C GLY A 71 -5.84 -20.58 -20.03
N PRO A 72 -4.58 -20.68 -19.58
CA PRO A 72 -3.42 -19.95 -20.13
C PRO A 72 -2.90 -20.49 -21.49
N LEU A 73 -3.78 -21.03 -22.32
CA LEU A 73 -3.44 -21.58 -23.63
C LEU A 73 -4.44 -21.12 -24.67
N GLN A 74 -4.18 -19.94 -25.24
CA GLN A 74 -4.47 -19.62 -26.65
C GLN A 74 -3.94 -18.23 -27.04
N HIS A 75 -2.62 -18.01 -26.96
CA HIS A 75 -1.94 -17.06 -27.85
C HIS A 75 -0.47 -17.46 -28.03
N PRO A 76 -0.13 -18.36 -28.98
CA PRO A 76 1.15 -18.24 -29.65
C PRO A 76 1.10 -16.91 -30.41
N ARG A 77 1.77 -15.88 -29.90
CA ARG A 77 1.97 -14.62 -30.64
C ARG A 77 2.68 -14.97 -31.94
N GLN A 78 1.98 -14.71 -33.04
CA GLN A 78 2.41 -14.91 -34.42
C GLN A 78 3.88 -14.52 -34.62
N GLN A 79 4.75 -15.50 -34.81
CA GLN A 79 5.99 -15.36 -35.58
C GLN A 79 5.81 -16.15 -36.88
N GLU A 80 4.90 -15.68 -37.74
CA GLU A 80 4.83 -16.11 -39.14
C GLU A 80 4.71 -14.88 -40.02
N VAL A 81 5.76 -14.07 -40.07
CA VAL A 81 6.03 -13.26 -41.26
C VAL A 81 7.54 -13.20 -41.44
N ARG A 82 7.99 -13.56 -42.64
CA ARG A 82 9.36 -13.45 -43.21
C ARG A 82 10.21 -14.72 -43.16
N LYS A 83 9.79 -15.74 -43.91
CA LYS A 83 10.72 -16.49 -44.78
C LYS A 83 9.98 -17.07 -45.97
N ASN A 84 9.65 -16.22 -46.93
CA ASN A 84 9.29 -16.60 -48.30
C ASN A 84 9.56 -15.41 -49.22
N ARG A 85 10.83 -15.23 -49.53
CA ARG A 85 11.37 -14.65 -50.76
C ARG A 85 12.84 -15.01 -50.70
N ASP A 86 13.21 -15.99 -51.51
CA ASP A 86 14.27 -15.85 -52.51
C ASP A 86 14.25 -17.15 -53.32
N ASP A 87 13.56 -17.04 -54.46
CA ASP A 87 13.89 -17.77 -55.68
C ASP A 87 15.26 -17.28 -56.20
#